data_AF-A0A3S4KCD0-F1
#
_entry.id   AF-A0A3S4KCD0-F1
#
_cell.length_a   1.000
_cell.length_b   1.000
_cell.length_c   1.000
_cell.angle_alpha   90.00
_cell.angle_beta   90.00
_cell.angle_gamma   90.00
#
_symmetry.space_group_name_H-M   'P 1'
#
loop_
_entity.id
_entity.type
_entity.pdbx_description
1 polymer ?
#
loop_
_entity_poly.entity_id
_entity_poly.type
_entity_poly.pdbx_seq_one_letter_code
_entity_poly.pdbx_strand_id
1 'polypeptide(L)' 'MRVELKESGLALSHEQRCQICHQLRHRIKSMVGISTDITIVNCGSIPRSEGKACRVFDLRKAVVSG' A
#
# COMPACT_ATOMS: atom_id res chain seq x y z
N MET A 1 -1.58 -4.19 -1.51
CA MET A 1 -2.06 -2.84 -1.13
C MET A 1 -0.95 -1.83 -1.40
N ARG A 2 -1.27 -0.71 -2.05
CA ARG A 2 -0.31 0.39 -2.27
C ARG A 2 -0.42 1.41 -1.14
N VAL A 3 0.71 1.84 -0.60
CA VAL A 3 0.78 2.81 0.49
C VAL A 3 1.74 3.92 0.09
N GLU A 4 1.23 5.14 0.05
CA GLU A 4 1.98 6.31 -0.38
C GLU A 4 2.77 6.93 0.78
N LEU A 5 4.03 7.28 0.51
CA LEU A 5 4.84 8.09 1.41
C LEU A 5 4.37 9.54 1.38
N LYS A 6 4.37 10.19 2.56
CA LYS A 6 4.28 11.66 2.63
C LYS A 6 5.54 12.29 2.03
N GLU A 7 5.48 13.56 1.66
CA GLU A 7 6.63 14.31 1.13
C GLU A 7 7.86 14.24 2.05
N SER A 8 7.65 14.33 3.37
CA SER A 8 8.71 14.17 4.38
C SER A 8 9.39 12.80 4.34
N GLY A 9 8.74 11.78 3.76
CA GLY A 9 9.27 10.43 3.62
C GLY A 9 10.04 10.20 2.32
N LEU A 10 10.15 11.18 1.41
CA LEU A 10 10.86 11.02 0.15
C LEU A 10 12.36 10.75 0.36
N ALA A 11 12.96 11.34 1.40
CA ALA A 11 14.37 11.16 1.75
C ALA A 11 14.70 9.82 2.43
N LEU A 12 13.71 8.96 2.70
CA LEU A 12 13.93 7.67 3.36
C LEU A 12 14.72 6.72 2.47
N SER A 13 15.72 6.07 3.07
CA SER A 13 16.52 5.04 2.42
C SER A 13 15.67 3.80 2.06
N HIS A 14 16.21 2.95 1.18
CA HIS A 14 15.56 1.69 0.83
C HIS A 14 15.31 0.81 2.07
N GLU A 15 16.29 0.72 2.97
CA GLU A 15 16.18 -0.07 4.20
C GLU A 15 15.05 0.45 5.10
N GLN A 16 14.96 1.77 5.29
CA GLN A 16 13.89 2.39 6.08
C GLN A 16 12.51 2.11 5.47
N ARG A 17 12.39 2.14 4.13
CA ARG A 17 11.14 1.79 3.43
C ARG A 17 10.77 0.32 3.65
N CYS A 18 11.75 -0.59 3.63
CA CYS A 18 11.54 -2.01 3.93
C CYS A 18 11.08 -2.23 5.38
N GLN A 19 11.69 -1.54 6.34
CA GLN A 19 11.29 -1.59 7.75
C GLN A 19 9.84 -1.12 7.94
N ILE A 20 9.45 0.01 7.34
CA ILE A 20 8.07 0.52 7.37
C ILE A 20 7.10 -0.49 6.77
N CYS A 21 7.45 -1.11 5.64
CA CYS A 21 6.64 -2.14 5.01
C CYS A 21 6.41 -3.35 5.94
N HIS A 22 7.48 -3.83 6.59
CA HIS A 22 7.41 -4.92 7.56
C HIS A 22 6.55 -4.57 8.77
N GLN A 23 6.76 -3.38 9.35
CA GLN A 23 6.01 -2.92 10.49
C GLN A 23 4.51 -2.81 10.18
N LEU A 24 4.17 -2.25 9.01
CA LEU A 24 2.77 -2.10 8.60
C LEU A 24 2.10 -3.46 8.38
N ARG A 25 2.81 -4.41 7.74
CA ARG A 25 2.32 -5.77 7.54
C ARG A 25 2.03 -6.46 8.86
N HIS A 26 2.98 -6.41 9.80
CA HIS A 26 2.84 -7.00 11.12
C HIS A 26 1.67 -6.37 11.88
N ARG A 27 1.53 -5.04 11.82
CA ARG A 27 0.45 -4.34 12.51
C ARG A 27 -0.93 -4.69 11.94
N ILE A 28 -1.08 -4.76 10.62
CA ILE A 28 -2.36 -5.23 10.02
C ILE A 28 -2.65 -6.67 10.44
N LYS A 29 -1.64 -7.55 10.40
CA LYS A 29 -1.80 -8.94 10.83
C LYS A 29 -2.25 -9.05 12.28
N SER A 30 -1.64 -8.27 13.17
CA SER A 30 -1.97 -8.27 14.60
C SER A 30 -3.33 -7.65 14.89
N MET A 31 -3.70 -6.57 14.22
CA MET A 31 -4.96 -5.84 14.49
C MET A 31 -6.19 -6.46 13.81
N VAL A 32 -6.01 -7.07 12.63
CA VAL A 32 -7.11 -7.56 11.78
C VAL A 32 -7.07 -9.08 11.59
N GLY A 33 -5.93 -9.74 11.83
CA GLY A 33 -5.78 -11.19 11.68
C GLY A 33 -5.41 -11.66 10.26
N ILE A 34 -5.32 -10.76 9.29
CA ILE A 34 -5.04 -11.10 7.88
C ILE A 34 -3.60 -10.78 7.48
N SER A 35 -3.03 -11.63 6.63
CA SER A 35 -1.75 -11.35 5.99
C SER A 35 -1.99 -10.46 4.77
N THR A 36 -1.11 -9.49 4.52
CA THR A 36 -1.26 -8.53 3.42
C THR A 36 0.06 -8.25 2.73
N ASP A 37 0.05 -8.20 1.40
CA ASP A 37 1.16 -7.64 0.63
C ASP A 37 1.05 -6.12 0.54
N ILE A 38 2.16 -5.43 0.82
CA ILE A 38 2.25 -3.97 0.87
C ILE A 38 3.34 -3.52 -0.08
N THR A 39 3.02 -2.51 -0.89
CA THR A 39 3.95 -1.82 -1.78
C THR A 39 4.02 -0.36 -1.39
N ILE A 40 5.20 0.10 -0.94
CA ILE A 40 5.45 1.51 -0.65
C ILE A 40 5.68 2.25 -1.96
N VAL A 41 4.93 3.32 -2.20
CA VAL A 41 5.02 4.16 -3.40
C VAL A 41 5.34 5.61 -3.03
N ASN A 42 5.90 6.37 -3.97
CA ASN A 42 6.26 7.77 -3.75
C ASN A 42 5.01 8.65 -3.65
N CYS A 43 5.14 9.82 -3.04
CA CYS A 43 4.09 10.83 -2.97
C CYS A 43 3.50 11.14 -4.36
N GLY A 44 2.18 11.21 -4.46
CA GLY A 44 1.45 11.44 -5.71
C GLY A 44 1.28 10.22 -6.63
N SER A 45 1.79 9.04 -6.26
CA SER A 45 1.66 7.82 -7.10
C SER A 45 0.26 7.22 -7.04
N ILE A 46 -0.52 7.48 -5.99
CA ILE A 46 -1.90 7.05 -5.88
C ILE A 46 -2.79 8.19 -6.40
N PRO A 47 -3.62 7.96 -7.44
CA PRO A 47 -4.50 8.97 -7.97
C PRO A 47 -5.37 9.60 -6.87
N ARG A 48 -5.33 10.92 -6.76
CA ARG A 48 -6.21 11.66 -5.85
C ARG A 48 -7.57 11.76 -6.52
N SER A 49 -8.64 11.50 -5.76
CA SER A 49 -9.98 11.55 -6.31
C SER A 49 -10.43 12.99 -6.47
N GLU A 50 -10.82 13.37 -7.69
CA GLU A 50 -11.59 14.60 -7.97
C GLU A 50 -13.06 14.48 -7.50
N GLY A 51 -13.39 13.44 -6.72
CA GLY A 51 -14.72 13.11 -6.20
C GLY A 51 -14.60 12.08 -5.06
N LYS A 52 -15.29 10.94 -5.16
CA LYS A 52 -15.18 9.84 -4.17
C LYS A 52 -13.92 9.00 -4.39
N ALA A 53 -13.19 8.70 -3.32
CA ALA A 53 -11.95 7.91 -3.39
C ALA A 53 -12.21 6.41 -3.60
N CYS A 54 -11.64 5.84 -4.66
CA CYS A 54 -11.60 4.39 -4.88
C CYS A 54 -10.42 3.77 -4.11
N ARG A 55 -10.71 3.04 -3.02
CA ARG A 55 -9.69 2.41 -2.14
C ARG A 55 -9.53 0.91 -2.34
N VAL A 56 -10.54 0.25 -2.90
CA VAL A 56 -10.59 -1.20 -3.07
C VAL A 56 -10.83 -1.51 -4.54
N PHE A 57 -9.94 -2.31 -5.10
CA PHE A 57 -10.09 -2.89 -6.42
C PHE A 57 -10.16 -4.40 -6.23
N ASP A 58 -11.33 -5.00 -6.52
CA ASP A 58 -11.50 -6.44 -6.45
C ASP A 58 -11.11 -7.07 -7.79
N LEU A 59 -9.93 -7.68 -7.82
CA LEU A 59 -9.36 -8.31 -9.02
C LEU A 59 -9.54 -9.84 -9.01
N ARG A 60 -10.31 -10.40 -8.07
CA ARG A 60 -10.47 -11.87 -7.95
C ARG A 60 -11.07 -12.53 -9.19
N LYS A 61 -11.88 -11.79 -9.96
CA LYS A 61 -12.47 -12.25 -11.24
C LYS A 61 -11.74 -11.75 -12.48
N ALA A 62 -10.65 -10.99 -12.33
CA ALA A 62 -9.90 -10.48 -13.49
C ALA A 62 -8.99 -11.57 -14.09
N VAL A 63 -8.70 -12.64 -13.34
CA VAL A 63 -7.87 -13.78 -13.75
C VAL A 63 -8.76 -14.98 -14.12
N VAL A 64 -9.61 -14.86 -15.14
CA VAL A 64 -10.34 -16.00 -15.75
C VAL A 64 -10.27 -16.02 -17.29
N SER A 65 -9.28 -15.38 -17.88
CA SER A 65 -8.90 -15.65 -19.27
C SER A 65 -7.51 -16.26 -19.31
N GLY A 66 -7.49 -17.59 -19.29
CA GLY A 66 -6.38 -18.46 -19.64
C GLY A 66 -6.96 -19.61 -20.44
#